data_AF-A0A0D2M3Q9-F1
#
_entry.id   AF-A0A0D2M3Q9-F1
#
_cell.length_a   1.000
_cell.length_b   1.000
_cell.length_c   1.000
_cell.angle_alpha   90.00
_cell.angle_beta   90.00
_cell.angle_gamma   90.00
#
_symmetry.space_group_name_H-M   'P 1'
#
loop_
_entity.id
_entity.type
_entity.pdbx_description
1 polymer ?
#
loop_
_entity_poly.entity_id
_entity_poly.type
_entity_poly.pdbx_seq_one_letter_code
_entity_poly.pdbx_strand_id
1 'polypeptide(L)'
;MAPSRTSMTTLMIYAHLTLLTTAFALNLPFKRAARGASLVSPWRPNRYSFSQADTANGTSDNSIGNVNNIRYVTNITINGVEVQVALDTGSTDLWVIPPRGIGAFNDTGIPLNLNYGDGSYGVEGTIGMSPFSFGPYQIERQAFLNAAQSTIGGLQDNGIFGLMGLSFDFDSASPINAAIKSIYGDDATWGRSVLRNLFAQNPAEPNFIGIDLARTGDLEDTTGGSFAIGEYDSRFTSVQAQPKLAQFPNGGYRWTTLLEGISVNGNPVTIDSSIVGVPAGKVQVLLDTGDPNSIFPLSVLDGIYSQIPRSALYNYGGSRVWIIPCNTTAHVEFTFESENYLVHPLDLSTISEAIEFNGQNYTACVSSFMGADNWGNGDFDMSLGDTFLRNVYSVFDFGDTLPDGSMGDPYLQLLNKTNPVTADAQVTSIRGQTMASLPPELDPAALVDLLTNGDTNVPDSDVGTSTSTETGTPPGSTDSATLPDSTGSGAGAANFENGRTLVSSPGAAAGSFEDPLVRSYGPVIIGLLAGNLLLTMSLIAFAVMAWIRRGSSKKQHAGRVIDPHYVPVKTASSDYKEEGYSNAYSKPYAL
;
A
#
# COMPACT_ATOMS: atom_id res chain seq x y z
N MET A 1 -62.28 -1.94 -58.16
CA MET A 1 -62.59 -2.93 -59.21
C MET A 1 -61.36 -3.80 -59.42
N ALA A 2 -61.42 -5.07 -59.01
CA ALA A 2 -60.60 -6.15 -59.57
C ALA A 2 -61.39 -6.76 -60.76
N PRO A 3 -60.79 -7.53 -61.70
CA PRO A 3 -60.34 -8.93 -61.44
C PRO A 3 -59.03 -9.34 -62.18
N SER A 4 -58.10 -10.06 -61.54
CA SER A 4 -57.83 -11.52 -61.58
C SER A 4 -57.61 -12.20 -62.95
N ARG A 5 -56.45 -12.86 -63.13
CA ARG A 5 -56.32 -14.26 -63.62
C ARG A 5 -54.92 -14.85 -63.39
N THR A 6 -54.94 -16.04 -62.79
CA THR A 6 -53.94 -17.14 -62.71
C THR A 6 -53.62 -17.70 -64.12
N SER A 7 -52.56 -18.44 -64.47
CA SER A 7 -51.81 -19.53 -63.81
C SER A 7 -50.55 -19.93 -64.64
N MET A 8 -49.66 -20.70 -64.01
CA MET A 8 -48.79 -21.77 -64.56
C MET A 8 -47.38 -21.48 -65.15
N THR A 9 -46.39 -21.74 -64.28
CA THR A 9 -45.24 -22.67 -64.45
C THR A 9 -44.38 -22.61 -65.71
N THR A 10 -43.15 -22.13 -65.56
CA THR A 10 -41.97 -22.76 -66.18
C THR A 10 -40.78 -22.69 -65.23
N LEU A 11 -40.30 -23.89 -64.91
CA LEU A 11 -39.14 -24.20 -64.10
C LEU A 11 -37.87 -23.82 -64.86
N MET A 12 -37.11 -22.83 -64.39
CA MET A 12 -35.72 -22.63 -64.80
C MET A 12 -34.84 -22.54 -63.56
N ILE A 13 -34.04 -23.60 -63.42
CA ILE A 13 -32.99 -23.79 -62.44
C ILE A 13 -31.88 -22.77 -62.77
N TYR A 14 -31.79 -21.70 -62.00
CA TYR A 14 -30.56 -20.92 -61.88
C TYR A 14 -29.99 -21.16 -60.48
N ALA A 15 -28.97 -22.02 -60.45
CA ALA A 15 -28.08 -22.17 -59.33
C ALA A 15 -27.26 -20.89 -59.18
N HIS A 16 -27.82 -19.90 -58.48
CA HIS A 16 -27.00 -18.85 -57.88
C HIS A 16 -26.51 -19.35 -56.53
N LEU A 17 -25.25 -19.77 -56.56
CA LEU A 17 -24.37 -19.94 -55.42
C LEU A 17 -24.27 -18.58 -54.70
N THR A 18 -25.22 -18.27 -53.83
CA THR A 18 -24.98 -17.29 -52.77
C THR A 18 -23.94 -17.94 -51.86
N LEU A 19 -22.67 -17.58 -52.07
CA LEU A 19 -21.70 -17.63 -50.99
C LEU A 19 -22.32 -16.80 -49.86
N LEU A 20 -22.91 -17.48 -48.88
CA LEU A 20 -22.73 -17.04 -47.52
C LEU A 20 -21.21 -16.97 -47.35
N THR A 21 -20.66 -15.76 -47.44
CA THR A 21 -19.49 -15.45 -46.65
C THR A 21 -19.97 -15.54 -45.21
N THR A 22 -19.99 -16.77 -44.68
CA THR A 22 -19.55 -16.98 -43.31
C THR A 22 -18.19 -16.32 -43.28
N ALA A 23 -18.16 -15.04 -42.91
CA ALA A 23 -17.03 -14.55 -42.16
C ALA A 23 -16.98 -15.52 -40.98
N PHE A 24 -16.16 -16.56 -41.14
CA PHE A 24 -15.33 -16.97 -40.03
C PHE A 24 -14.61 -15.68 -39.64
N ALA A 25 -15.28 -14.89 -38.80
CA ALA A 25 -14.58 -14.21 -37.74
C ALA A 25 -13.82 -15.36 -37.10
N LEU A 26 -12.56 -15.47 -37.50
CA LEU A 26 -11.55 -15.99 -36.64
C LEU A 26 -11.64 -15.07 -35.42
N ASN A 27 -12.61 -15.34 -34.53
CA ASN A 27 -12.38 -15.24 -33.12
C ASN A 27 -11.22 -16.21 -32.92
N LEU A 28 -10.01 -15.73 -33.21
CA LEU A 28 -8.95 -15.94 -32.27
C LEU A 28 -9.59 -15.45 -30.98
N PRO A 29 -9.97 -16.34 -30.04
CA PRO A 29 -9.95 -15.88 -28.69
C PRO A 29 -8.56 -15.28 -28.58
N PHE A 30 -8.47 -13.97 -28.39
CA PHE A 30 -7.50 -13.54 -27.43
C PHE A 30 -7.86 -14.40 -26.23
N LYS A 31 -7.09 -15.50 -26.06
CA LYS A 31 -6.88 -16.02 -24.74
C LYS A 31 -6.30 -14.82 -24.04
N ARG A 32 -7.21 -14.05 -23.42
CA ARG A 32 -6.94 -13.20 -22.27
C ARG A 32 -5.95 -14.03 -21.50
N ALA A 33 -4.70 -13.57 -21.45
CA ALA A 33 -3.73 -14.25 -20.63
C ALA A 33 -4.30 -14.11 -19.22
N ALA A 34 -5.04 -15.12 -18.79
CA ALA A 34 -5.45 -15.30 -17.42
C ALA A 34 -4.14 -15.45 -16.66
N ARG A 35 -3.61 -14.32 -16.26
CA ARG A 35 -2.61 -14.14 -15.23
C ARG A 35 -3.04 -12.88 -14.52
N GLY A 36 -4.16 -12.99 -13.79
CA GLY A 36 -4.23 -12.23 -12.55
C GLY A 36 -2.92 -12.51 -11.82
N ALA A 37 -2.19 -11.45 -11.47
CA ALA A 37 -0.98 -11.58 -10.69
C ALA A 37 -1.34 -12.32 -9.40
N SER A 38 -0.86 -13.56 -9.27
CA SER A 38 -1.12 -14.41 -8.12
C SER A 38 0.19 -15.09 -7.82
N LEU A 39 0.98 -14.53 -6.89
CA LEU A 39 2.30 -15.07 -6.55
C LEU A 39 2.71 -14.80 -5.10
N VAL A 40 3.63 -15.66 -4.67
CA VAL A 40 4.04 -16.06 -3.31
C VAL A 40 5.32 -15.32 -2.89
N SER A 41 5.41 -14.94 -1.61
CA SER A 41 6.55 -14.23 -1.01
C SER A 41 7.58 -15.20 -0.42
N PRO A 42 8.89 -14.97 -0.63
CA PRO A 42 9.92 -15.45 0.27
C PRO A 42 10.17 -14.43 1.41
N TRP A 43 9.72 -14.77 2.63
CA TRP A 43 10.31 -14.52 3.98
C TRP A 43 11.29 -13.31 4.17
N ARG A 44 11.30 -12.45 5.22
CA ARG A 44 11.04 -12.50 6.69
C ARG A 44 11.16 -11.02 7.23
N PRO A 45 10.70 -10.64 8.45
CA PRO A 45 10.27 -9.26 8.81
C PRO A 45 11.32 -8.40 9.54
N ASN A 46 11.17 -7.07 9.50
CA ASN A 46 11.61 -6.06 10.48
C ASN A 46 10.83 -4.76 10.17
N ARG A 47 9.89 -4.26 10.99
CA ARG A 47 9.97 -3.63 12.34
C ARG A 47 10.93 -2.43 12.41
N TYR A 48 10.37 -1.29 12.79
CA TYR A 48 11.02 0.02 12.93
C TYR A 48 12.32 -0.09 13.75
N SER A 49 13.44 0.36 13.17
CA SER A 49 14.59 0.97 13.87
C SER A 49 15.65 1.40 12.84
N PHE A 50 16.43 2.40 13.20
CA PHE A 50 17.40 3.12 12.40
C PHE A 50 18.60 2.25 11.95
N SER A 51 18.87 2.28 10.64
CA SER A 51 20.09 1.83 9.93
C SER A 51 20.44 0.34 9.94
N GLN A 52 20.39 -0.30 8.76
CA GLN A 52 21.56 -0.61 7.93
C GLN A 52 21.11 -1.52 6.77
N ALA A 53 21.31 -1.04 5.54
CA ALA A 53 20.98 -1.76 4.32
C ALA A 53 21.93 -2.95 4.09
N ASP A 54 21.42 -4.05 3.54
CA ASP A 54 22.25 -4.89 2.69
C ASP A 54 21.47 -5.51 1.51
N THR A 55 22.17 -5.54 0.38
CA THR A 55 21.64 -5.70 -0.98
C THR A 55 21.35 -7.16 -1.36
N ALA A 56 20.24 -7.42 -2.06
CA ALA A 56 20.09 -8.65 -2.85
C ALA A 56 19.23 -8.46 -4.11
N ASN A 57 19.63 -9.20 -5.13
CA ASN A 57 19.41 -9.04 -6.56
C ASN A 57 18.35 -10.07 -7.03
N GLY A 58 17.33 -9.70 -7.82
CA GLY A 58 16.44 -10.73 -8.39
C GLY A 58 15.15 -10.28 -9.07
N THR A 59 15.24 -10.09 -10.40
CA THR A 59 14.20 -10.25 -11.44
C THR A 59 12.89 -9.45 -11.38
N SER A 60 12.69 -8.67 -12.44
CA SER A 60 11.50 -7.88 -12.81
C SER A 60 10.19 -8.67 -12.71
N ASP A 61 9.40 -8.39 -11.67
CA ASP A 61 8.03 -8.86 -11.52
C ASP A 61 7.13 -7.67 -11.14
N ASN A 62 6.02 -7.51 -11.86
CA ASN A 62 5.12 -6.35 -11.81
C ASN A 62 3.99 -6.58 -10.78
N SER A 63 4.35 -6.68 -9.50
CA SER A 63 3.42 -6.98 -8.39
C SER A 63 3.16 -5.78 -7.48
N ILE A 64 1.97 -5.68 -6.87
CA ILE A 64 1.80 -4.86 -5.65
C ILE A 64 2.48 -5.57 -4.48
N GLY A 65 3.41 -4.88 -3.79
CA GLY A 65 3.96 -5.29 -2.51
C GLY A 65 3.35 -4.48 -1.36
N ASN A 66 3.26 -5.08 -0.18
CA ASN A 66 3.02 -4.35 1.06
C ASN A 66 4.34 -4.29 1.83
N VAL A 67 4.85 -3.09 2.05
CA VAL A 67 6.06 -2.87 2.85
C VAL A 67 5.63 -2.56 4.28
N ASN A 68 5.64 -3.57 5.15
CA ASN A 68 5.46 -3.42 6.61
C ASN A 68 4.15 -2.72 7.05
N ASN A 69 3.07 -2.80 6.26
CA ASN A 69 1.86 -2.00 6.42
C ASN A 69 2.10 -0.47 6.33
N ILE A 70 3.24 -0.05 5.79
CA ILE A 70 3.66 1.34 5.65
C ILE A 70 3.25 1.88 4.28
N ARG A 71 3.41 1.11 3.19
CA ARG A 71 2.95 1.49 1.85
C ARG A 71 2.65 0.27 0.99
N TYR A 72 1.69 0.44 0.09
CA TYR A 72 1.46 -0.44 -1.05
C TYR A 72 2.23 0.07 -2.25
N VAL A 73 3.06 -0.79 -2.81
CA VAL A 73 4.07 -0.42 -3.80
C VAL A 73 3.93 -1.25 -5.05
N THR A 74 4.38 -0.76 -6.20
CA THR A 74 4.55 -1.57 -7.40
C THR A 74 5.86 -1.22 -8.09
N ASN A 75 6.34 -2.13 -8.93
CA ASN A 75 7.41 -1.83 -9.86
C ASN A 75 6.84 -1.17 -11.12
N ILE A 76 7.44 -0.05 -11.51
CA ILE A 76 7.27 0.57 -12.83
C ILE A 76 8.62 0.53 -13.55
N THR A 77 8.63 0.70 -14.86
CA THR A 77 9.85 0.98 -15.61
C THR A 77 9.74 2.36 -16.23
N ILE A 78 10.70 3.23 -15.97
CA ILE A 78 10.78 4.56 -16.56
C ILE A 78 12.16 4.76 -17.17
N ASN A 79 12.19 5.17 -18.45
CA ASN A 79 13.42 5.28 -19.23
C ASN A 79 14.29 3.99 -19.21
N GLY A 80 13.65 2.82 -19.18
CA GLY A 80 14.33 1.52 -19.10
C GLY A 80 14.90 1.17 -17.72
N VAL A 81 14.64 1.98 -16.68
CA VAL A 81 15.03 1.72 -15.30
C VAL A 81 13.81 1.30 -14.50
N GLU A 82 13.89 0.13 -13.85
CA GLU A 82 12.86 -0.33 -12.92
C GLU A 82 12.96 0.45 -11.61
N VAL A 83 11.83 0.97 -11.14
CA VAL A 83 11.70 1.77 -9.92
C VAL A 83 10.50 1.24 -9.14
N GLN A 84 10.70 0.95 -7.86
CA GLN A 84 9.61 0.65 -6.94
C GLN A 84 8.97 1.95 -6.46
N VAL A 85 7.66 2.08 -6.67
CA VAL A 85 6.89 3.28 -6.35
C VAL A 85 5.71 2.96 -5.45
N ALA A 86 5.36 3.86 -4.55
CA ALA A 86 4.11 3.80 -3.80
C ALA A 86 2.91 4.11 -4.72
N LEU A 87 1.78 3.45 -4.47
CA LEU A 87 0.51 3.72 -5.14
C LEU A 87 -0.35 4.62 -4.27
N ASP A 88 -0.78 5.76 -4.80
CA ASP A 88 -1.33 6.84 -3.99
C ASP A 88 -2.60 7.44 -4.60
N THR A 89 -3.77 7.08 -4.08
CA THR A 89 -5.05 7.72 -4.45
C THR A 89 -5.20 9.13 -3.87
N GLY A 90 -4.38 9.51 -2.90
CA GLY A 90 -4.27 10.84 -2.34
C GLY A 90 -3.46 11.82 -3.19
N SER A 91 -2.94 11.45 -4.36
CA SER A 91 -2.27 12.37 -5.31
C SER A 91 -2.38 11.93 -6.77
N THR A 92 -1.90 12.77 -7.71
CA THR A 92 -2.02 12.51 -9.17
C THR A 92 -0.68 12.27 -9.86
N ASP A 93 0.34 13.02 -9.49
CA ASP A 93 1.58 13.07 -10.26
C ASP A 93 2.50 11.87 -10.01
N LEU A 94 3.30 11.55 -11.03
CA LEU A 94 4.38 10.56 -10.92
C LEU A 94 5.69 11.27 -10.58
N TRP A 95 6.40 10.82 -9.56
CA TRP A 95 7.77 11.24 -9.30
C TRP A 95 8.66 10.06 -8.93
N VAL A 96 9.95 10.18 -9.26
CA VAL A 96 10.96 9.16 -8.96
C VAL A 96 12.27 9.80 -8.47
N ILE A 97 12.97 9.11 -7.58
CA ILE A 97 14.29 9.48 -7.02
C ILE A 97 15.20 8.23 -6.85
N PRO A 98 15.39 7.39 -7.89
CA PRO A 98 16.24 6.21 -7.75
C PRO A 98 17.69 6.63 -7.46
N PRO A 99 18.43 5.91 -6.59
CA PRO A 99 19.75 6.32 -6.11
C PRO A 99 20.82 6.41 -7.20
N ARG A 100 20.59 5.77 -8.35
CA ARG A 100 21.48 5.82 -9.53
C ARG A 100 20.92 6.68 -10.67
N GLY A 101 19.83 7.40 -10.44
CA GLY A 101 19.07 8.10 -11.47
C GLY A 101 18.44 7.14 -12.49
N ILE A 102 17.84 7.72 -13.54
CA ILE A 102 17.16 6.99 -14.61
C ILE A 102 17.93 7.05 -15.96
N GLY A 103 19.20 7.43 -15.94
CA GLY A 103 19.98 7.66 -17.17
C GLY A 103 19.64 8.96 -17.88
N ALA A 104 19.95 9.06 -19.19
CA ALA A 104 19.65 10.24 -20.00
C ALA A 104 18.18 10.22 -20.45
N PHE A 105 17.43 11.28 -20.14
CA PHE A 105 16.02 11.46 -20.51
C PHE A 105 15.79 12.85 -21.09
N ASN A 106 14.57 13.12 -21.58
CA ASN A 106 14.20 14.45 -22.03
C ASN A 106 13.79 15.31 -20.82
N ASP A 107 14.76 16.06 -20.28
CA ASP A 107 14.54 17.01 -19.19
C ASP A 107 14.05 18.34 -19.76
N THR A 108 12.91 18.81 -19.27
CA THR A 108 12.34 20.10 -19.68
C THR A 108 13.01 21.29 -18.97
N GLY A 109 13.70 21.03 -17.85
CA GLY A 109 14.25 22.05 -16.97
C GLY A 109 13.21 22.87 -16.19
N ILE A 110 11.91 22.52 -16.27
CA ILE A 110 10.84 23.19 -15.53
C ILE A 110 10.91 22.73 -14.07
N PRO A 111 11.26 23.62 -13.11
CA PRO A 111 11.32 23.24 -11.70
C PRO A 111 9.90 23.12 -11.11
N LEU A 112 9.71 22.17 -10.21
CA LEU A 112 8.43 21.96 -9.53
C LEU A 112 8.62 21.31 -8.15
N ASN A 113 7.76 21.71 -7.22
CA ASN A 113 7.62 21.09 -5.91
C ASN A 113 6.28 20.37 -5.84
N LEU A 114 6.29 19.11 -5.42
CA LEU A 114 5.08 18.35 -5.11
C LEU A 114 5.03 18.18 -3.59
N ASN A 115 4.08 18.88 -2.95
CA ASN A 115 3.91 18.88 -1.50
C ASN A 115 2.71 18.00 -1.10
N TYR A 116 2.78 17.40 0.08
CA TYR A 116 1.79 16.44 0.60
C TYR A 116 1.29 16.84 2.00
N GLY A 117 0.17 16.25 2.43
CA GLY A 117 -0.43 16.50 3.73
C GLY A 117 -0.82 17.96 3.92
N ASP A 118 -0.25 18.61 4.94
CA ASP A 118 -0.40 20.05 5.21
C ASP A 118 0.49 20.95 4.32
N GLY A 119 1.26 20.34 3.41
CA GLY A 119 2.17 21.03 2.51
C GLY A 119 3.56 21.29 3.10
N SER A 120 3.85 20.82 4.31
CA SER A 120 5.15 21.00 4.97
C SER A 120 6.25 20.06 4.47
N TYR A 121 5.88 18.98 3.75
CA TYR A 121 6.81 17.98 3.23
C TYR A 121 6.47 17.58 1.79
N GLY A 122 7.46 17.02 1.08
CA GLY A 122 7.30 16.60 -0.30
C GLY A 122 8.61 16.36 -1.04
N VAL A 123 8.56 16.57 -2.37
CA VAL A 123 9.69 16.40 -3.27
C VAL A 123 9.89 17.63 -4.15
N GLU A 124 11.14 17.91 -4.49
CA GLU A 124 11.54 19.00 -5.40
C GLU A 124 12.38 18.41 -6.53
N GLY A 125 12.16 18.88 -7.76
CA GLY A 125 12.88 18.42 -8.94
C GLY A 125 12.53 19.18 -10.21
N THR A 126 12.81 18.56 -11.36
CA THR A 126 12.41 19.07 -12.68
C THR A 126 11.49 18.11 -13.39
N ILE A 127 10.59 18.65 -14.22
CA ILE A 127 9.70 17.83 -15.03
C ILE A 127 10.51 17.18 -16.16
N GLY A 128 10.53 15.86 -16.19
CA GLY A 128 11.09 15.06 -17.27
C GLY A 128 10.00 14.41 -18.10
N MET A 129 10.38 13.90 -19.26
CA MET A 129 9.54 13.07 -20.11
C MET A 129 10.31 11.86 -20.61
N SER A 130 9.73 10.67 -20.41
CA SER A 130 10.36 9.40 -20.76
C SER A 130 9.32 8.36 -21.17
N PRO A 131 9.75 7.29 -21.88
CA PRO A 131 8.96 6.07 -21.98
C PRO A 131 8.70 5.49 -20.58
N PHE A 132 7.48 5.07 -20.35
CA PHE A 132 7.00 4.47 -19.11
C PHE A 132 6.33 3.13 -19.41
N SER A 133 6.51 2.14 -18.54
CA SER A 133 5.70 0.93 -18.55
C SER A 133 5.34 0.46 -17.16
N PHE A 134 4.14 -0.09 -17.04
CA PHE A 134 3.61 -0.70 -15.82
C PHE A 134 2.83 -1.95 -16.22
N GLY A 135 3.27 -3.12 -15.76
CA GLY A 135 2.63 -4.37 -16.20
C GLY A 135 2.71 -4.53 -17.73
N PRO A 136 1.60 -4.82 -18.42
CA PRO A 136 1.54 -4.87 -19.88
C PRO A 136 1.38 -3.49 -20.54
N TYR A 137 1.19 -2.42 -19.75
CA TYR A 137 0.90 -1.09 -20.26
C TYR A 137 2.17 -0.32 -20.60
N GLN A 138 2.14 0.44 -21.70
CA GLN A 138 3.27 1.24 -22.18
C GLN A 138 2.79 2.63 -22.57
N ILE A 139 3.52 3.67 -22.16
CA ILE A 139 3.29 5.06 -22.52
C ILE A 139 4.61 5.59 -23.09
N GLU A 140 4.62 5.96 -24.37
CA GLU A 140 5.84 6.43 -25.07
C GLU A 140 6.40 7.74 -24.47
N ARG A 141 5.51 8.59 -23.96
CA ARG A 141 5.83 9.94 -23.48
C ARG A 141 5.04 10.25 -22.21
N GLN A 142 5.54 9.78 -21.08
CA GLN A 142 4.98 10.09 -19.76
C GLN A 142 5.78 11.22 -19.10
N ALA A 143 5.10 12.31 -18.72
CA ALA A 143 5.68 13.30 -17.83
C ALA A 143 5.81 12.75 -16.41
N PHE A 144 6.87 13.15 -15.71
CA PHE A 144 7.11 12.81 -14.31
C PHE A 144 8.03 13.87 -13.70
N LEU A 145 8.04 13.97 -12.38
CA LEU A 145 9.05 14.74 -11.69
C LEU A 145 10.29 13.88 -11.44
N ASN A 146 11.43 14.28 -12.01
CA ASN A 146 12.72 13.76 -11.62
C ASN A 146 13.15 14.46 -10.32
N ALA A 147 12.81 13.87 -9.19
CA ALA A 147 13.06 14.45 -7.88
C ALA A 147 14.56 14.45 -7.56
N ALA A 148 15.06 15.58 -7.08
CA ALA A 148 16.42 15.75 -6.60
C ALA A 148 16.48 15.78 -5.06
N GLN A 149 15.39 16.17 -4.42
CA GLN A 149 15.26 16.25 -2.97
C GLN A 149 13.94 15.64 -2.52
N SER A 150 13.93 15.03 -1.34
CA SER A 150 12.75 14.49 -0.68
C SER A 150 12.84 14.79 0.81
N THR A 151 11.77 15.37 1.36
CA THR A 151 11.56 15.47 2.80
C THR A 151 10.58 14.42 3.33
N ILE A 152 10.04 13.58 2.44
CA ILE A 152 9.22 12.43 2.82
C ILE A 152 10.09 11.41 3.56
N GLY A 153 9.77 11.14 4.82
CA GLY A 153 10.51 10.21 5.67
C GLY A 153 10.18 8.74 5.36
N GLY A 154 11.16 7.85 5.57
CA GLY A 154 10.96 6.41 5.60
C GLY A 154 10.74 5.71 4.26
N LEU A 155 10.34 6.38 3.18
CA LEU A 155 10.12 5.71 1.88
C LEU A 155 11.41 5.10 1.34
N GLN A 156 12.47 5.90 1.21
CA GLN A 156 13.74 5.44 0.64
C GLN A 156 14.45 4.42 1.53
N ASP A 157 14.31 4.53 2.85
CA ASP A 157 14.82 3.56 3.82
C ASP A 157 14.17 2.17 3.64
N ASN A 158 12.96 2.13 3.10
CA ASN A 158 12.22 0.92 2.79
C ASN A 158 12.36 0.47 1.31
N GLY A 159 13.28 1.09 0.55
CA GLY A 159 13.51 0.74 -0.86
C GLY A 159 12.48 1.29 -1.84
N ILE A 160 11.63 2.23 -1.39
CA ILE A 160 10.61 2.90 -2.21
C ILE A 160 11.21 4.19 -2.74
N PHE A 161 11.37 4.29 -4.07
CA PHE A 161 12.09 5.38 -4.73
C PHE A 161 11.20 6.20 -5.65
N GLY A 162 9.91 6.24 -5.38
CA GLY A 162 8.97 7.08 -6.10
C GLY A 162 7.54 6.87 -5.61
N LEU A 163 6.63 7.57 -6.26
CA LEU A 163 5.21 7.50 -6.00
C LEU A 163 4.48 7.73 -7.32
N MET A 164 3.47 6.92 -7.57
CA MET A 164 2.57 7.03 -8.70
C MET A 164 1.19 7.41 -8.19
N GLY A 165 0.82 8.67 -8.42
CA GLY A 165 -0.51 9.17 -8.10
C GLY A 165 -1.61 8.52 -8.94
N LEU A 166 -2.75 8.28 -8.29
CA LEU A 166 -3.93 7.58 -8.79
C LEU A 166 -5.21 8.43 -8.71
N SER A 167 -5.07 9.74 -8.53
CA SER A 167 -6.16 10.71 -8.55
C SER A 167 -6.35 11.33 -9.95
N PHE A 168 -7.19 12.35 -10.02
CA PHE A 168 -7.67 12.99 -11.24
C PHE A 168 -6.60 13.76 -12.00
N ASP A 169 -6.72 13.84 -13.32
CA ASP A 169 -5.84 14.61 -14.20
C ASP A 169 -6.22 16.11 -14.33
N PHE A 170 -7.08 16.61 -13.43
CA PHE A 170 -7.45 18.02 -13.42
C PHE A 170 -6.23 18.90 -13.11
N ASP A 171 -6.18 20.14 -13.62
CA ASP A 171 -5.06 21.04 -13.36
C ASP A 171 -4.93 21.40 -11.87
N SER A 172 -6.05 21.39 -11.14
CA SER A 172 -6.08 21.53 -9.68
C SER A 172 -5.52 20.32 -8.92
N ALA A 173 -5.42 19.15 -9.56
CA ALA A 173 -4.96 17.90 -8.98
C ALA A 173 -3.52 17.55 -9.38
N SER A 174 -3.11 17.93 -10.61
CA SER A 174 -1.79 17.64 -11.19
C SER A 174 -1.00 18.93 -11.45
N PRO A 175 -0.15 19.34 -10.50
CA PRO A 175 0.85 20.38 -10.73
C PRO A 175 1.72 20.16 -11.98
N ILE A 176 2.07 18.90 -12.34
CA ILE A 176 2.79 18.61 -13.58
C ILE A 176 1.95 18.98 -14.80
N ASN A 177 0.71 18.47 -14.91
CA ASN A 177 -0.15 18.74 -16.07
C ASN A 177 -0.42 20.24 -16.21
N ALA A 178 -0.70 20.92 -15.09
CA ALA A 178 -0.91 22.36 -15.06
C ALA A 178 0.32 23.13 -15.57
N ALA A 179 1.52 22.77 -15.13
CA ALA A 179 2.76 23.41 -15.59
C ALA A 179 2.99 23.18 -17.09
N ILE A 180 2.74 21.97 -17.59
CA ILE A 180 2.90 21.64 -19.01
C ILE A 180 1.90 22.40 -19.88
N LYS A 181 0.62 22.42 -19.54
CA LYS A 181 -0.39 23.18 -20.30
C LYS A 181 -0.10 24.68 -20.29
N SER A 182 0.33 25.22 -19.14
CA SER A 182 0.68 26.63 -19.02
C SER A 182 1.77 27.08 -20.00
N ILE A 183 2.74 26.20 -20.29
CA ILE A 183 3.89 26.52 -21.16
C ILE A 183 3.65 26.11 -22.62
N TYR A 184 3.04 24.95 -22.85
CA TYR A 184 2.94 24.34 -24.18
C TYR A 184 1.51 24.34 -24.77
N GLY A 185 0.51 24.80 -24.02
CA GLY A 185 -0.90 24.85 -24.41
C GLY A 185 -1.69 23.57 -24.07
N ASP A 186 -3.01 23.66 -24.16
CA ASP A 186 -3.94 22.58 -23.77
C ASP A 186 -3.80 21.29 -24.59
N ASP A 187 -3.24 21.40 -25.81
CA ASP A 187 -2.96 20.26 -26.69
C ASP A 187 -1.75 19.43 -26.22
N ALA A 188 -1.00 19.89 -25.21
CA ALA A 188 0.18 19.20 -24.67
C ALA A 188 -0.21 18.02 -23.76
N THR A 189 -0.72 16.94 -24.34
CA THR A 189 -1.25 15.78 -23.60
C THR A 189 -0.20 14.92 -22.89
N TRP A 190 1.09 15.18 -23.08
CA TRP A 190 2.16 14.40 -22.45
C TRP A 190 2.35 14.75 -20.97
N GLY A 191 1.80 15.88 -20.51
CA GLY A 191 1.75 16.29 -19.10
C GLY A 191 0.71 15.55 -18.26
N ARG A 192 -0.16 14.76 -18.90
CA ARG A 192 -1.26 14.05 -18.23
C ARG A 192 -0.75 13.01 -17.22
N SER A 193 -1.58 12.74 -16.22
CA SER A 193 -1.39 11.66 -15.25
C SER A 193 -1.23 10.30 -15.95
N VAL A 194 -0.57 9.36 -15.24
CA VAL A 194 -0.34 8.02 -15.77
C VAL A 194 -1.67 7.35 -16.13
N LEU A 195 -2.64 7.34 -15.21
CA LEU A 195 -3.94 6.72 -15.44
C LEU A 195 -4.69 7.35 -16.61
N ARG A 196 -4.66 8.69 -16.74
CA ARG A 196 -5.34 9.35 -17.86
C ARG A 196 -4.71 8.97 -19.21
N ASN A 197 -3.39 8.86 -19.28
CA ASN A 197 -2.71 8.37 -20.47
C ASN A 197 -3.06 6.92 -20.79
N LEU A 198 -3.19 6.05 -19.78
CA LEU A 198 -3.60 4.65 -19.97
C LEU A 198 -5.04 4.52 -20.48
N PHE A 199 -5.98 5.23 -19.86
CA PHE A 199 -7.39 5.25 -20.28
C PHE A 199 -7.55 5.75 -21.73
N ALA A 200 -6.77 6.76 -22.12
CA ALA A 200 -6.82 7.31 -23.48
C ALA A 200 -6.34 6.32 -24.56
N GLN A 201 -5.58 5.27 -24.21
CA GLN A 201 -5.14 4.25 -25.18
C GLN A 201 -6.25 3.31 -25.58
N ASN A 202 -7.22 3.06 -24.69
CA ASN A 202 -8.34 2.14 -24.91
C ASN A 202 -9.67 2.78 -24.51
N PRO A 203 -10.16 3.80 -25.24
CA PRO A 203 -11.35 4.57 -24.85
C PRO A 203 -12.68 3.78 -24.87
N ALA A 204 -12.65 2.53 -25.34
CA ALA A 204 -13.80 1.63 -25.29
C ALA A 204 -13.86 0.80 -23.99
N GLU A 205 -12.80 0.80 -23.19
CA GLU A 205 -12.74 0.12 -21.90
C GLU A 205 -13.12 1.07 -20.77
N PRO A 206 -13.64 0.57 -19.64
CA PRO A 206 -14.01 1.39 -18.50
C PRO A 206 -12.82 2.13 -17.87
N ASN A 207 -13.04 3.38 -17.46
CA ASN A 207 -12.04 4.24 -16.81
C ASN A 207 -12.11 4.12 -15.29
N PHE A 208 -11.74 2.97 -14.74
CA PHE A 208 -11.65 2.80 -13.29
C PHE A 208 -10.42 2.02 -12.87
N ILE A 209 -10.07 2.11 -11.59
CA ILE A 209 -9.13 1.22 -10.94
C ILE A 209 -9.82 0.46 -9.80
N GLY A 210 -9.44 -0.80 -9.62
CA GLY A 210 -9.89 -1.66 -8.54
C GLY A 210 -8.72 -2.02 -7.62
N ILE A 211 -8.88 -1.85 -6.31
CA ILE A 211 -7.82 -2.02 -5.32
C ILE A 211 -8.29 -2.97 -4.22
N ASP A 212 -7.53 -4.05 -4.02
CA ASP A 212 -7.58 -4.93 -2.85
C ASP A 212 -6.27 -4.77 -2.10
N LEU A 213 -6.32 -4.31 -0.85
CA LEU A 213 -5.15 -4.19 0.00
C LEU A 213 -5.03 -5.41 0.93
N ALA A 214 -3.89 -6.09 0.91
CA ALA A 214 -3.60 -7.17 1.86
C ALA A 214 -2.94 -6.67 3.14
N ARG A 215 -3.22 -7.35 4.25
CA ARG A 215 -2.55 -7.11 5.52
C ARG A 215 -1.16 -7.72 5.54
N THR A 216 -0.26 -7.12 6.29
CA THR A 216 0.99 -7.76 6.73
C THR A 216 1.08 -7.67 8.25
N GLY A 217 1.73 -8.61 8.92
CA GLY A 217 1.86 -8.58 10.38
C GLY A 217 0.87 -9.50 11.09
N ASP A 218 1.07 -9.66 12.40
CA ASP A 218 0.37 -10.66 13.21
C ASP A 218 0.37 -12.10 12.66
N LEU A 219 1.40 -12.49 11.90
CA LEU A 219 1.51 -13.77 11.18
C LEU A 219 0.66 -13.86 9.90
N GLU A 220 0.01 -12.76 9.48
CA GLU A 220 -0.68 -12.68 8.19
C GLU A 220 0.33 -12.63 7.03
N ASP A 221 -0.07 -13.27 5.92
CA ASP A 221 0.74 -13.37 4.71
C ASP A 221 0.93 -11.99 4.08
N THR A 222 2.18 -11.65 3.75
CA THR A 222 2.49 -10.41 3.04
C THR A 222 2.08 -10.46 1.57
N THR A 223 1.67 -11.64 1.09
CA THR A 223 1.09 -11.83 -0.24
C THR A 223 -0.42 -11.81 -0.22
N GLY A 224 -0.94 -11.07 -1.17
CA GLY A 224 -2.36 -10.80 -1.31
C GLY A 224 -2.56 -9.37 -1.78
N GLY A 225 -3.81 -9.06 -2.11
CA GLY A 225 -4.15 -7.79 -2.73
C GLY A 225 -4.11 -7.85 -4.25
N SER A 226 -4.67 -6.83 -4.89
CA SER A 226 -4.78 -6.74 -6.33
C SER A 226 -4.89 -5.28 -6.74
N PHE A 227 -4.22 -4.94 -7.85
CA PHE A 227 -4.49 -3.73 -8.62
C PHE A 227 -5.08 -4.12 -9.95
N ALA A 228 -6.19 -3.51 -10.32
CA ALA A 228 -6.78 -3.70 -11.63
C ALA A 228 -7.08 -2.34 -12.26
N ILE A 229 -6.95 -2.27 -13.58
CA ILE A 229 -7.29 -1.09 -14.39
C ILE A 229 -8.34 -1.54 -15.40
N GLY A 230 -9.49 -0.89 -15.41
CA GLY A 230 -10.61 -1.17 -16.32
C GLY A 230 -11.28 -2.53 -16.11
N GLU A 231 -10.95 -3.25 -15.04
CA GLU A 231 -11.56 -4.52 -14.68
C GLU A 231 -11.64 -4.74 -13.18
N TYR A 232 -12.54 -5.63 -12.76
CA TYR A 232 -12.67 -6.03 -11.37
C TYR A 232 -11.83 -7.28 -11.10
N ASP A 233 -11.34 -7.41 -9.88
CA ASP A 233 -10.88 -8.72 -9.41
C ASP A 233 -12.08 -9.68 -9.40
N SER A 234 -11.89 -10.84 -10.03
CA SER A 234 -12.89 -11.93 -10.07
C SER A 234 -13.47 -12.30 -8.71
N ARG A 235 -12.68 -12.16 -7.62
CA ARG A 235 -13.08 -12.42 -6.23
C ARG A 235 -14.12 -11.42 -5.71
N PHE A 236 -14.16 -10.21 -6.28
CA PHE A 236 -14.91 -9.07 -5.75
C PHE A 236 -15.87 -8.43 -6.76
N THR A 237 -16.25 -9.15 -7.82
CA THR A 237 -17.16 -8.65 -8.87
C THR A 237 -18.53 -8.18 -8.35
N SER A 238 -18.96 -8.63 -7.17
CA SER A 238 -20.17 -8.16 -6.50
C SER A 238 -20.15 -6.68 -6.11
N VAL A 239 -18.98 -6.02 -6.13
CA VAL A 239 -18.87 -4.56 -5.90
C VAL A 239 -19.73 -3.76 -6.89
N GLN A 240 -19.97 -4.29 -8.10
CA GLN A 240 -20.80 -3.64 -9.12
C GLN A 240 -22.23 -3.37 -8.64
N ALA A 241 -22.73 -4.16 -7.69
CA ALA A 241 -24.07 -4.01 -7.13
C ALA A 241 -24.11 -3.06 -5.92
N GLN A 242 -22.95 -2.56 -5.46
CA GLN A 242 -22.86 -1.66 -4.30
C GLN A 242 -23.25 -0.23 -4.68
N PRO A 243 -23.69 0.60 -3.72
CA PRO A 243 -23.99 2.00 -3.98
C PRO A 243 -22.81 2.73 -4.62
N LYS A 244 -23.12 3.63 -5.57
CA LYS A 244 -22.12 4.54 -6.13
C LYS A 244 -21.99 5.74 -5.21
N LEU A 245 -20.84 5.87 -4.57
CA LEU A 245 -20.49 6.99 -3.71
C LEU A 245 -19.99 8.13 -4.60
N ALA A 246 -20.86 9.08 -4.90
CA ALA A 246 -20.49 10.21 -5.75
C ALA A 246 -19.31 10.99 -5.16
N GLN A 247 -18.45 11.50 -6.03
CA GLN A 247 -17.40 12.43 -5.60
C GLN A 247 -18.05 13.69 -4.96
N PHE A 248 -17.51 14.12 -3.82
CA PHE A 248 -17.96 15.33 -3.14
C PHE A 248 -16.81 16.27 -2.79
N PRO A 249 -16.87 17.56 -3.17
CA PRO A 249 -17.85 18.13 -4.11
C PRO A 249 -17.68 17.50 -5.51
N ASN A 250 -18.74 17.53 -6.31
CA ASN A 250 -18.63 17.13 -7.73
C ASN A 250 -17.59 18.04 -8.43
N GLY A 251 -16.64 17.44 -9.13
CA GLY A 251 -15.54 18.14 -9.79
C GLY A 251 -14.39 18.50 -8.85
N GLY A 252 -14.36 17.92 -7.64
CA GLY A 252 -13.23 18.02 -6.72
C GLY A 252 -11.95 17.42 -7.31
N TYR A 253 -10.79 17.76 -6.72
CA TYR A 253 -9.48 17.30 -7.20
C TYR A 253 -8.98 16.02 -6.51
N ARG A 254 -9.78 15.45 -5.59
CA ARG A 254 -9.43 14.28 -4.77
C ARG A 254 -10.55 13.26 -4.75
N TRP A 255 -10.20 12.02 -4.39
CA TRP A 255 -11.15 10.93 -4.14
C TRP A 255 -11.90 11.11 -2.82
N THR A 256 -12.69 12.18 -2.75
CA THR A 256 -13.50 12.54 -1.59
C THR A 256 -14.96 12.18 -1.79
N THR A 257 -15.62 11.71 -0.74
CA THR A 257 -17.06 11.44 -0.72
C THR A 257 -17.66 11.74 0.65
N LEU A 258 -18.95 11.48 0.84
CA LEU A 258 -19.68 11.77 2.09
C LEU A 258 -19.84 10.51 2.94
N LEU A 259 -19.34 10.58 4.18
CA LEU A 259 -19.58 9.59 5.24
C LEU A 259 -20.78 10.03 6.10
N GLU A 260 -21.67 9.09 6.43
CA GLU A 260 -22.92 9.36 7.16
C GLU A 260 -22.83 9.04 8.66
N GLY A 261 -21.87 8.21 9.07
CA GLY A 261 -21.77 7.78 10.45
C GLY A 261 -20.53 6.96 10.74
N ILE A 262 -20.15 6.98 12.01
CA ILE A 262 -19.17 6.08 12.61
C ILE A 262 -19.83 5.47 13.84
N SER A 263 -19.65 4.18 14.08
CA SER A 263 -20.11 3.54 15.32
C SER A 263 -19.08 2.59 15.92
N VAL A 264 -19.11 2.44 17.24
CA VAL A 264 -18.29 1.48 17.98
C VAL A 264 -19.20 0.57 18.80
N ASN A 265 -19.21 -0.72 18.50
CA ASN A 265 -20.11 -1.71 19.12
C ASN A 265 -21.59 -1.28 19.02
N GLY A 266 -21.97 -0.66 17.91
CA GLY A 266 -23.32 -0.15 17.66
C GLY A 266 -23.65 1.19 18.34
N ASN A 267 -22.73 1.75 19.15
CA ASN A 267 -22.89 3.08 19.72
C ASN A 267 -22.36 4.15 18.75
N PRO A 268 -23.13 5.21 18.45
CA PRO A 268 -22.71 6.23 17.49
C PRO A 268 -21.55 7.08 18.02
N VAL A 269 -20.67 7.49 17.11
CA VAL A 269 -19.65 8.52 17.32
C VAL A 269 -20.14 9.81 16.68
N THR A 270 -20.07 10.92 17.42
CA THR A 270 -20.42 12.24 16.87
C THR A 270 -19.44 12.63 15.76
N ILE A 271 -19.98 12.99 14.60
CA ILE A 271 -19.24 13.52 13.46
C ILE A 271 -19.85 14.86 13.08
N ASP A 272 -18.99 15.85 12.83
CA ASP A 272 -19.39 17.19 12.41
C ASP A 272 -18.42 17.67 11.34
N SER A 273 -18.95 18.26 10.26
CA SER A 273 -18.15 18.83 9.19
C SER A 273 -17.94 20.32 9.41
N SER A 274 -16.73 20.78 9.15
CA SER A 274 -16.42 22.22 9.07
C SER A 274 -16.47 22.76 7.64
N ILE A 275 -16.63 21.87 6.66
CA ILE A 275 -16.54 22.19 5.23
C ILE A 275 -17.88 22.71 4.70
N VAL A 276 -17.82 23.88 4.05
CA VAL A 276 -19.01 24.51 3.47
C VAL A 276 -19.61 23.63 2.39
N GLY A 277 -20.92 23.42 2.48
CA GLY A 277 -21.69 22.65 1.49
C GLY A 277 -21.85 21.17 1.83
N VAL A 278 -21.12 20.65 2.83
CA VAL A 278 -21.38 19.31 3.35
C VAL A 278 -22.76 19.27 4.02
N PRO A 279 -23.64 18.30 3.67
CA PRO A 279 -24.95 18.17 4.30
C PRO A 279 -24.86 17.90 5.81
N ALA A 280 -25.84 18.40 6.57
CA ALA A 280 -25.91 18.17 8.01
C ALA A 280 -25.92 16.67 8.35
N GLY A 281 -25.14 16.27 9.35
CA GLY A 281 -24.99 14.88 9.77
C GLY A 281 -24.08 14.04 8.86
N LYS A 282 -23.36 14.66 7.92
CA LYS A 282 -22.33 14.01 7.09
C LYS A 282 -20.99 14.73 7.24
N VAL A 283 -19.92 14.04 6.87
CA VAL A 283 -18.57 14.61 6.77
C VAL A 283 -17.95 14.25 5.42
N GLN A 284 -17.09 15.11 4.90
CA GLN A 284 -16.33 14.82 3.69
C GLN A 284 -15.07 14.02 4.07
N VAL A 285 -14.89 12.86 3.44
CA VAL A 285 -13.75 11.98 3.70
C VAL A 285 -12.98 11.70 2.42
N LEU A 286 -11.65 11.77 2.50
CA LEU A 286 -10.73 11.30 1.47
C LEU A 286 -10.50 9.79 1.61
N LEU A 287 -10.43 9.03 0.51
CA LEU A 287 -9.97 7.64 0.52
C LEU A 287 -8.55 7.56 -0.07
N ASP A 288 -7.57 7.27 0.77
CA ASP A 288 -6.16 7.52 0.48
C ASP A 288 -5.24 6.30 0.70
N THR A 289 -4.78 5.66 -0.37
CA THR A 289 -3.77 4.58 -0.27
C THR A 289 -2.35 5.12 -0.01
N GLY A 290 -2.13 6.44 -0.10
CA GLY A 290 -0.90 7.13 0.24
C GLY A 290 -0.69 7.30 1.75
N ASP A 291 -1.75 7.12 2.54
CA ASP A 291 -1.76 7.19 4.00
C ASP A 291 -1.88 5.78 4.63
N PRO A 292 -0.85 5.28 5.34
CA PRO A 292 -0.96 4.00 6.03
C PRO A 292 -1.96 3.99 7.20
N ASN A 293 -2.33 5.16 7.70
CA ASN A 293 -3.26 5.33 8.81
C ASN A 293 -4.46 6.15 8.36
N SER A 294 -5.65 5.81 8.85
CA SER A 294 -6.79 6.72 8.80
C SER A 294 -6.57 7.87 9.80
N ILE A 295 -6.86 9.10 9.36
CA ILE A 295 -6.61 10.33 10.10
C ILE A 295 -7.94 11.02 10.36
N PHE A 296 -8.18 11.34 11.63
CA PHE A 296 -9.44 11.91 12.12
C PHE A 296 -9.18 13.19 12.92
N PRO A 297 -10.16 14.12 12.99
CA PRO A 297 -10.17 15.15 14.02
C PRO A 297 -10.05 14.52 15.41
N LEU A 298 -9.40 15.22 16.35
CA LEU A 298 -9.11 14.66 17.67
C LEU A 298 -10.38 14.22 18.41
N SER A 299 -11.48 14.96 18.25
CA SER A 299 -12.79 14.63 18.84
C SER A 299 -13.37 13.30 18.33
N VAL A 300 -13.18 13.01 17.04
CA VAL A 300 -13.67 11.77 16.41
C VAL A 300 -12.77 10.60 16.79
N LEU A 301 -11.45 10.80 16.79
CA LEU A 301 -10.50 9.79 17.28
C LEU A 301 -10.85 9.37 18.71
N ASP A 302 -11.03 10.35 19.61
CA ASP A 302 -11.42 10.09 21.00
C ASP A 302 -12.80 9.42 21.08
N GLY A 303 -13.75 9.87 20.29
CA GLY A 303 -15.09 9.28 20.21
C GLY A 303 -15.06 7.80 19.79
N ILE A 304 -14.10 7.39 18.96
CA ILE A 304 -13.90 5.99 18.59
C ILE A 304 -13.22 5.22 19.72
N TYR A 305 -12.00 5.60 20.10
CA TYR A 305 -11.18 4.76 20.97
C TYR A 305 -11.63 4.73 22.42
N SER A 306 -12.21 5.83 22.94
CA SER A 306 -12.73 5.86 24.32
C SER A 306 -13.87 4.87 24.57
N GLN A 307 -14.55 4.43 23.52
CA GLN A 307 -15.61 3.42 23.59
C GLN A 307 -15.09 1.98 23.59
N ILE A 308 -13.79 1.77 23.33
CA ILE A 308 -13.16 0.46 23.42
C ILE A 308 -12.94 0.10 24.90
N PRO A 309 -13.46 -1.03 25.39
CA PRO A 309 -13.29 -1.43 26.79
C PRO A 309 -11.82 -1.50 27.18
N ARG A 310 -11.48 -0.93 28.35
CA ARG A 310 -10.12 -0.86 28.90
C ARG A 310 -9.11 -0.11 28.02
N SER A 311 -9.57 0.72 27.09
CA SER A 311 -8.68 1.67 26.42
C SER A 311 -8.16 2.73 27.39
N ALA A 312 -7.00 3.30 27.08
CA ALA A 312 -6.44 4.42 27.80
C ALA A 312 -5.76 5.40 26.84
N LEU A 313 -5.94 6.70 27.08
CA LEU A 313 -5.32 7.74 26.27
C LEU A 313 -3.95 8.12 26.84
N TYR A 314 -2.93 8.10 25.99
CA TYR A 314 -1.62 8.66 26.25
C TYR A 314 -1.43 9.97 25.46
N ASN A 315 -1.07 11.04 26.17
CA ASN A 315 -0.72 12.32 25.54
C ASN A 315 0.81 12.46 25.50
N TYR A 316 1.39 12.53 24.30
CA TYR A 316 2.84 12.64 24.11
C TYR A 316 3.17 13.78 23.17
N GLY A 317 3.90 14.79 23.65
CA GLY A 317 4.38 15.89 22.80
C GLY A 317 3.29 16.63 22.04
N GLY A 318 2.07 16.71 22.58
CA GLY A 318 0.90 17.29 21.90
C GLY A 318 0.14 16.33 20.97
N SER A 319 0.65 15.12 20.74
CA SER A 319 -0.03 14.05 20.02
C SER A 319 -0.88 13.20 20.97
N ARG A 320 -2.01 12.68 20.46
CA ARG A 320 -2.91 11.76 21.17
C ARG A 320 -2.72 10.35 20.62
N VAL A 321 -2.35 9.41 21.49
CA VAL A 321 -2.19 8.00 21.15
C VAL A 321 -3.08 7.19 22.08
N TRP A 322 -3.97 6.38 21.52
CA TRP A 322 -4.80 5.48 22.32
C TRP A 322 -4.11 4.13 22.46
N ILE A 323 -4.08 3.60 23.68
CA ILE A 323 -3.62 2.24 23.96
C ILE A 323 -4.89 1.41 24.21
N ILE A 324 -4.99 0.25 23.57
CA ILE A 324 -6.13 -0.65 23.67
C ILE A 324 -5.66 -2.06 24.03
N PRO A 325 -6.54 -2.90 24.61
CA PRO A 325 -6.21 -4.31 24.80
C PRO A 325 -5.86 -4.96 23.46
N CYS A 326 -4.73 -5.66 23.39
CA CYS A 326 -4.29 -6.32 22.17
C CYS A 326 -5.30 -7.36 21.67
N ASN A 327 -6.05 -7.97 22.58
CA ASN A 327 -7.09 -8.95 22.25
C ASN A 327 -8.49 -8.34 22.01
N THR A 328 -8.58 -7.02 21.78
CA THR A 328 -9.86 -6.35 21.54
C THR A 328 -10.60 -6.94 20.33
N THR A 329 -11.92 -7.02 20.46
CA THR A 329 -12.86 -7.43 19.41
C THR A 329 -13.89 -6.32 19.15
N ALA A 330 -13.52 -5.07 19.42
CA ALA A 330 -14.40 -3.94 19.19
C ALA A 330 -14.79 -3.82 17.70
N HIS A 331 -16.08 -3.60 17.44
CA HIS A 331 -16.61 -3.44 16.08
C HIS A 331 -16.69 -1.95 15.76
N VAL A 332 -15.76 -1.46 14.94
CA VAL A 332 -15.78 -0.09 14.43
C VAL A 332 -16.31 -0.10 13.01
N GLU A 333 -17.45 0.55 12.79
CA GLU A 333 -18.13 0.58 11.50
C GLU A 333 -18.23 2.00 10.94
N PHE A 334 -18.05 2.13 9.63
CA PHE A 334 -18.22 3.36 8.86
C PHE A 334 -19.44 3.21 7.96
N THR A 335 -20.33 4.19 7.95
CA THR A 335 -21.58 4.13 7.18
C THR A 335 -21.52 5.03 5.95
N PHE A 336 -21.63 4.44 4.75
CA PHE A 336 -21.76 5.14 3.48
C PHE A 336 -23.04 4.70 2.78
N GLU A 337 -23.88 5.65 2.34
CA GLU A 337 -25.15 5.34 1.65
C GLU A 337 -25.96 4.24 2.35
N SER A 338 -26.10 4.36 3.69
CA SER A 338 -26.76 3.39 4.57
C SER A 338 -26.14 1.97 4.65
N GLU A 339 -24.97 1.75 4.06
CA GLU A 339 -24.21 0.49 4.17
C GLU A 339 -23.08 0.62 5.20
N ASN A 340 -22.92 -0.40 6.05
CA ASN A 340 -21.89 -0.43 7.10
C ASN A 340 -20.65 -1.22 6.64
N TYR A 341 -19.48 -0.59 6.81
CA TYR A 341 -18.17 -1.16 6.50
C TYR A 341 -17.39 -1.34 7.79
N LEU A 342 -17.18 -2.61 8.15
CA LEU A 342 -16.52 -3.00 9.40
C LEU A 342 -15.00 -2.99 9.23
N VAL A 343 -14.33 -2.27 10.12
CA VAL A 343 -12.88 -2.39 10.29
C VAL A 343 -12.58 -3.63 11.13
N HIS A 344 -11.74 -4.51 10.62
CA HIS A 344 -11.30 -5.71 11.33
C HIS A 344 -10.57 -5.30 12.61
N PRO A 345 -10.80 -5.92 13.78
CA PRO A 345 -10.21 -5.45 15.03
C PRO A 345 -8.66 -5.43 15.04
N LEU A 346 -8.02 -6.30 14.26
CA LEU A 346 -6.56 -6.27 14.02
C LEU A 346 -6.07 -4.96 13.39
N ASP A 347 -6.91 -4.32 12.56
CA ASP A 347 -6.58 -3.04 11.93
C ASP A 347 -6.85 -1.84 12.85
N LEU A 348 -7.36 -2.03 14.08
CA LEU A 348 -7.55 -0.95 15.07
C LEU A 348 -6.28 -0.65 15.87
N SER A 349 -5.28 -1.53 15.82
CA SER A 349 -4.03 -1.31 16.56
C SER A 349 -2.82 -1.92 15.89
N THR A 350 -1.69 -1.25 16.09
CA THR A 350 -0.37 -1.83 15.84
C THR A 350 0.26 -2.26 17.16
N ILE A 351 1.08 -3.30 17.11
CA ILE A 351 1.85 -3.75 18.27
C ILE A 351 3.06 -2.83 18.43
N SER A 352 3.27 -2.31 19.64
CA SER A 352 4.42 -1.49 19.98
C SER A 352 5.73 -2.27 19.86
N GLU A 353 6.84 -1.54 19.75
CA GLU A 353 8.13 -2.11 20.14
C GLU A 353 8.12 -2.52 21.62
N ALA A 354 9.08 -3.36 21.98
CA ALA A 354 9.24 -3.78 23.38
C ALA A 354 9.55 -2.55 24.23
N ILE A 355 8.72 -2.31 25.24
CA ILE A 355 8.86 -1.19 26.16
C ILE A 355 9.60 -1.69 27.40
N GLU A 356 10.82 -1.22 27.61
CA GLU A 356 11.62 -1.62 28.76
C GLU A 356 11.28 -0.79 29.99
N PHE A 357 10.87 -1.45 31.07
CA PHE A 357 10.69 -0.85 32.39
C PHE A 357 11.29 -1.75 33.46
N ASN A 358 12.17 -1.19 34.30
CA ASN A 358 12.85 -1.89 35.39
C ASN A 358 13.55 -3.20 34.94
N GLY A 359 14.12 -3.22 33.73
CA GLY A 359 14.78 -4.40 33.15
C GLY A 359 13.84 -5.51 32.69
N GLN A 360 12.54 -5.25 32.63
CA GLN A 360 11.53 -6.12 32.03
C GLN A 360 10.99 -5.48 30.76
N ASN A 361 10.79 -6.28 29.72
CA ASN A 361 10.18 -5.82 28.47
C ASN A 361 8.67 -6.08 28.51
N TYR A 362 7.91 -5.14 27.97
CA TYR A 362 6.47 -5.22 27.82
C TYR A 362 6.04 -4.94 26.38
N THR A 363 4.84 -5.35 26.05
CA THR A 363 4.19 -5.06 24.77
C THR A 363 2.92 -4.27 25.01
N ALA A 364 2.55 -3.40 24.07
CA ALA A 364 1.27 -2.71 24.06
C ALA A 364 0.68 -2.71 22.65
N CYS A 365 -0.63 -2.51 22.55
CA CYS A 365 -1.30 -2.27 21.29
C CYS A 365 -1.76 -0.82 21.23
N VAL A 366 -1.20 -0.06 20.30
CA VAL A 366 -1.44 1.38 20.13
C VAL A 366 -2.34 1.62 18.92
N SER A 367 -3.14 2.68 18.97
CA SER A 367 -4.09 3.04 17.94
C SER A 367 -3.44 3.10 16.58
N SER A 368 -4.03 2.40 15.62
CA SER A 368 -3.61 2.46 14.22
C SER A 368 -4.19 3.67 13.51
N PHE A 369 -5.25 4.28 14.02
CA PHE A 369 -5.73 5.56 13.53
C PHE A 369 -4.97 6.70 14.19
N MET A 370 -4.83 7.80 13.47
CA MET A 370 -4.17 9.00 13.94
C MET A 370 -5.15 10.15 14.12
N GLY A 371 -4.78 11.08 14.99
CA GLY A 371 -5.54 12.29 15.27
C GLY A 371 -4.82 13.53 14.78
N ALA A 372 -5.47 14.33 13.93
CA ALA A 372 -4.97 15.63 13.49
C ALA A 372 -6.14 16.56 13.20
N ASP A 373 -6.17 17.71 13.87
CA ASP A 373 -7.11 18.79 13.51
C ASP A 373 -6.59 19.55 12.30
N ASN A 374 -7.49 19.95 11.40
CA ASN A 374 -7.15 20.62 10.13
C ASN A 374 -6.20 19.80 9.22
N TRP A 375 -6.34 18.47 9.22
CA TRP A 375 -5.64 17.59 8.28
C TRP A 375 -5.86 18.07 6.84
N GLY A 376 -4.80 18.02 6.00
CA GLY A 376 -4.86 18.53 4.63
C GLY A 376 -5.20 20.02 4.54
N ASN A 377 -4.80 20.85 5.53
CA ASN A 377 -5.17 22.27 5.62
C ASN A 377 -6.69 22.53 5.67
N GLY A 378 -7.49 21.54 6.08
CA GLY A 378 -8.95 21.62 6.10
C GLY A 378 -9.61 21.37 4.73
N ASP A 379 -8.87 20.81 3.77
CA ASP A 379 -9.41 20.44 2.46
C ASP A 379 -10.46 19.32 2.54
N PHE A 380 -10.36 18.45 3.56
CA PHE A 380 -11.29 17.37 3.89
C PHE A 380 -11.40 17.23 5.42
N ASP A 381 -12.53 16.70 5.92
CA ASP A 381 -12.72 16.54 7.36
C ASP A 381 -11.90 15.36 7.90
N MET A 382 -11.71 14.30 7.10
CA MET A 382 -11.01 13.06 7.48
C MET A 382 -10.30 12.41 6.28
N SER A 383 -9.26 11.62 6.54
CA SER A 383 -8.64 10.73 5.55
C SER A 383 -8.82 9.27 5.99
N LEU A 384 -9.37 8.44 5.12
CA LEU A 384 -9.52 7.00 5.32
C LEU A 384 -8.38 6.30 4.59
N GLY A 385 -7.29 6.09 5.32
CA GLY A 385 -6.08 5.44 4.85
C GLY A 385 -6.16 3.91 4.82
N ASP A 386 -5.01 3.26 4.70
CA ASP A 386 -4.86 1.81 4.59
C ASP A 386 -5.53 1.03 5.74
N THR A 387 -5.53 1.57 6.96
CA THR A 387 -6.23 0.94 8.10
C THR A 387 -7.72 0.76 7.86
N PHE A 388 -8.36 1.65 7.09
CA PHE A 388 -9.71 1.43 6.57
C PHE A 388 -9.69 0.62 5.28
N LEU A 389 -8.88 1.01 4.29
CA LEU A 389 -8.90 0.45 2.93
C LEU A 389 -8.53 -1.04 2.85
N ARG A 390 -7.82 -1.60 3.85
CA ARG A 390 -7.62 -3.06 3.98
C ARG A 390 -8.91 -3.84 4.15
N ASN A 391 -9.95 -3.21 4.68
CA ASN A 391 -11.23 -3.83 5.03
C ASN A 391 -12.25 -3.81 3.91
N VAL A 392 -11.93 -3.14 2.80
CA VAL A 392 -12.82 -3.00 1.65
C VAL A 392 -12.09 -3.33 0.35
N TYR A 393 -12.80 -3.93 -0.60
CA TYR A 393 -12.39 -3.84 -2.00
C TYR A 393 -12.92 -2.51 -2.53
N SER A 394 -12.02 -1.68 -3.06
CA SER A 394 -12.34 -0.30 -3.44
C SER A 394 -12.23 -0.12 -4.94
N VAL A 395 -13.24 0.48 -5.54
CA VAL A 395 -13.25 0.88 -6.95
C VAL A 395 -13.28 2.41 -7.01
N PHE A 396 -12.35 2.97 -7.78
CA PHE A 396 -12.25 4.40 -8.05
C PHE A 396 -12.51 4.62 -9.54
N ASP A 397 -13.71 5.08 -9.87
CA ASP A 397 -14.20 5.22 -11.24
C ASP A 397 -14.16 6.69 -11.65
N PHE A 398 -13.40 6.98 -12.71
CA PHE A 398 -13.11 8.32 -13.21
C PHE A 398 -14.21 8.85 -14.14
N GLY A 399 -15.21 8.02 -14.46
CA GLY A 399 -16.19 8.27 -15.50
C GLY A 399 -15.68 7.87 -16.89
N ASP A 400 -16.54 7.22 -17.66
CA ASP A 400 -16.27 6.88 -19.05
C ASP A 400 -16.48 8.08 -19.97
N THR A 401 -15.83 8.06 -21.14
CA THR A 401 -16.08 9.05 -22.17
C THR A 401 -17.46 8.80 -22.79
N LEU A 402 -18.34 9.78 -22.68
CA LEU A 402 -19.71 9.75 -23.21
C LEU A 402 -19.72 10.03 -24.73
N PRO A 403 -20.79 9.66 -25.46
CA PRO A 403 -20.87 9.84 -26.91
C PRO A 403 -20.74 11.29 -27.40
N ASP A 404 -21.01 12.27 -26.53
CA ASP A 404 -20.85 13.70 -26.80
C ASP A 404 -19.43 14.23 -26.52
N GLY A 405 -18.52 13.35 -26.10
CA GLY A 405 -17.13 13.66 -25.77
C GLY A 405 -16.92 14.17 -24.34
N SER A 406 -17.98 14.30 -23.54
CA SER A 406 -17.85 14.62 -22.12
C SER A 406 -17.40 13.39 -21.31
N MET A 407 -16.90 13.62 -20.10
CA MET A 407 -16.56 12.54 -19.16
C MET A 407 -17.73 12.34 -18.21
N GLY A 408 -18.05 11.08 -17.90
CA GLY A 408 -19.00 10.76 -16.83
C GLY A 408 -18.53 11.28 -15.47
N ASP A 409 -19.47 11.40 -14.53
CA ASP A 409 -19.16 11.83 -13.18
C ASP A 409 -18.33 10.75 -12.44
N PRO A 410 -17.25 11.13 -11.74
CA PRO A 410 -16.49 10.20 -10.92
C PRO A 410 -17.26 9.71 -9.70
N TYR A 411 -16.99 8.46 -9.30
CA TYR A 411 -17.56 7.87 -8.09
C TYR A 411 -16.66 6.78 -7.51
N LEU A 412 -16.92 6.40 -6.26
CA LEU A 412 -16.34 5.25 -5.61
C LEU A 412 -17.38 4.14 -5.42
N GLN A 413 -16.93 2.89 -5.36
CA GLN A 413 -17.74 1.78 -4.83
C GLN A 413 -16.88 0.97 -3.88
N LEU A 414 -17.46 0.58 -2.75
CA LEU A 414 -16.80 -0.18 -1.72
C LEU A 414 -17.52 -1.51 -1.54
N LEU A 415 -16.77 -2.58 -1.31
CA LEU A 415 -17.31 -3.88 -0.95
C LEU A 415 -16.65 -4.36 0.34
N ASN A 416 -17.45 -4.69 1.35
CA ASN A 416 -16.94 -5.17 2.63
C ASN A 416 -16.19 -6.51 2.47
N LYS A 417 -14.95 -6.57 2.98
CA LYS A 417 -14.14 -7.81 3.02
C LYS A 417 -14.17 -8.47 4.40
N THR A 418 -14.61 -7.75 5.42
CA THR A 418 -14.55 -8.17 6.81
C THR A 418 -15.89 -8.74 7.24
N ASN A 419 -15.90 -10.04 7.56
CA ASN A 419 -17.05 -10.66 8.21
C ASN A 419 -16.88 -10.58 9.74
N PRO A 420 -17.86 -10.04 10.48
CA PRO A 420 -17.71 -9.79 11.93
C PRO A 420 -17.42 -11.07 12.72
N VAL A 421 -18.10 -12.18 12.39
CA VAL A 421 -17.96 -13.44 13.12
C VAL A 421 -16.57 -14.03 12.93
N THR A 422 -16.04 -13.98 11.71
CA THR A 422 -14.68 -14.48 11.46
C THR A 422 -13.63 -13.54 12.02
N ALA A 423 -13.88 -12.23 11.99
CA ALA A 423 -12.94 -11.21 12.46
C ALA A 423 -12.64 -11.37 13.96
N ASP A 424 -13.66 -11.58 14.79
CA ASP A 424 -13.49 -11.78 16.24
C ASP A 424 -12.68 -13.05 16.53
N ALA A 425 -12.98 -14.15 15.83
CA ALA A 425 -12.24 -15.39 15.96
C ALA A 425 -10.77 -15.24 15.51
N GLN A 426 -10.54 -14.45 14.45
CA GLN A 426 -9.23 -14.16 13.91
C GLN A 426 -8.35 -13.40 14.90
N VAL A 427 -8.88 -12.48 15.70
CA VAL A 427 -8.11 -11.82 16.79
C VAL A 427 -7.48 -12.87 17.71
N THR A 428 -8.28 -13.83 18.16
CA THR A 428 -7.79 -14.88 19.07
C THR A 428 -6.72 -15.75 18.40
N SER A 429 -6.92 -16.16 17.15
CA SER A 429 -5.95 -17.03 16.47
C SER A 429 -4.70 -16.31 15.98
N ILE A 430 -4.82 -15.07 15.50
CA ILE A 430 -3.76 -14.35 14.77
C ILE A 430 -2.98 -13.48 15.77
N ARG A 431 -3.65 -12.52 16.41
CA ARG A 431 -3.02 -11.68 17.44
C ARG A 431 -2.65 -12.47 18.68
N GLY A 432 -3.48 -13.41 19.13
CA GLY A 432 -3.15 -14.25 20.28
C GLY A 432 -1.86 -15.07 20.08
N GLN A 433 -1.66 -15.65 18.89
CA GLN A 433 -0.41 -16.35 18.56
C GLN A 433 0.79 -15.39 18.47
N THR A 434 0.59 -14.20 17.89
CA THR A 434 1.64 -13.18 17.82
C THR A 434 2.09 -12.75 19.21
N MET A 435 1.13 -12.40 20.08
CA MET A 435 1.41 -11.99 21.46
C MET A 435 2.08 -13.08 22.28
N ALA A 436 1.79 -14.36 22.02
CA ALA A 436 2.46 -15.48 22.70
C ALA A 436 3.98 -15.56 22.42
N SER A 437 4.47 -14.88 21.37
CA SER A 437 5.91 -14.79 21.04
C SER A 437 6.57 -13.49 21.53
N LEU A 438 5.79 -12.59 22.14
CA LEU A 438 6.22 -11.27 22.55
C LEU A 438 6.28 -11.16 24.08
N PRO A 439 6.97 -10.13 24.62
CA PRO A 439 6.89 -9.82 26.04
C PRO A 439 5.44 -9.61 26.50
N PRO A 440 5.14 -9.80 27.80
CA PRO A 440 3.79 -9.69 28.32
C PRO A 440 3.15 -8.34 27.98
N GLU A 441 1.85 -8.38 27.69
CA GLU A 441 1.07 -7.17 27.51
C GLU A 441 0.91 -6.44 28.85
N LEU A 442 1.09 -5.12 28.85
CA LEU A 442 0.80 -4.29 30.01
C LEU A 442 -0.60 -3.68 29.85
N ASP A 443 -1.38 -3.66 30.94
CA ASP A 443 -2.73 -3.07 30.91
C ASP A 443 -2.68 -1.61 30.42
N PRO A 444 -3.57 -1.18 29.50
CA PRO A 444 -3.49 0.16 28.93
C PRO A 444 -3.43 1.30 29.96
N ALA A 445 -4.23 1.24 31.03
CA ALA A 445 -4.23 2.29 32.05
C ALA A 445 -2.93 2.29 32.87
N ALA A 446 -2.47 1.09 33.25
CA ALA A 446 -1.19 0.95 33.94
C ALA A 446 -0.01 1.46 33.08
N LEU A 447 -0.07 1.29 31.76
CA LEU A 447 0.97 1.79 30.85
C LEU A 447 0.97 3.32 30.79
N VAL A 448 -0.21 3.93 30.68
CA VAL A 448 -0.34 5.39 30.72
C VAL A 448 0.19 5.95 32.04
N ASP A 449 -0.15 5.33 33.17
CA ASP A 449 0.33 5.76 34.48
C ASP A 449 1.86 5.68 34.58
N LEU A 450 2.44 4.59 34.08
CA LEU A 450 3.89 4.36 34.05
C LEU A 450 4.62 5.37 33.15
N LEU A 451 4.09 5.63 31.95
CA LEU A 451 4.64 6.61 31.00
C LEU A 451 4.50 8.06 31.47
N THR A 452 3.50 8.36 32.29
CA THR A 452 3.21 9.72 32.76
C THR A 452 3.92 10.05 34.07
N ASN A 453 3.90 9.11 35.02
CA ASN A 453 4.34 9.36 36.39
C ASN A 453 5.69 8.70 36.72
N GLY A 454 6.20 7.81 35.86
CA GLY A 454 7.51 7.17 36.01
C GLY A 454 7.67 6.29 37.25
N ASP A 455 6.56 5.79 37.85
CA ASP A 455 6.59 5.10 39.15
C ASP A 455 6.04 3.66 39.13
N THR A 456 6.42 2.91 40.17
CA THR A 456 6.98 1.54 40.17
C THR A 456 6.01 0.42 40.52
N ASN A 457 4.70 0.62 40.44
CA ASN A 457 3.71 -0.39 40.85
C ASN A 457 2.90 -0.92 39.66
N VAL A 458 3.48 -1.87 38.91
CA VAL A 458 2.68 -2.76 38.05
C VAL A 458 1.98 -3.75 38.99
N PRO A 459 0.63 -3.79 39.06
CA PRO A 459 -0.05 -4.84 39.79
C PRO A 459 0.22 -6.16 39.08
N ASP A 460 0.91 -7.07 39.76
CA ASP A 460 1.04 -8.46 39.33
C ASP A 460 -0.38 -9.02 39.14
N SER A 461 -0.75 -9.33 37.90
CA SER A 461 -2.02 -9.97 37.60
C SER A 461 -1.94 -11.43 38.01
N ASP A 462 -2.01 -11.66 39.32
CA ASP A 462 -1.99 -12.98 39.90
C ASP A 462 -3.38 -13.61 39.75
N VAL A 463 -3.43 -14.74 39.07
CA VAL A 463 -4.62 -15.56 38.85
C VAL A 463 -4.98 -16.24 40.17
N GLY A 464 -5.69 -15.51 41.04
CA GLY A 464 -6.10 -15.96 42.37
C GLY A 464 -7.61 -16.13 42.48
N THR A 465 -8.08 -17.36 42.25
CA THR A 465 -9.46 -17.82 42.48
C THR A 465 -9.91 -17.46 43.90
N SER A 466 -10.85 -16.52 44.07
CA SER A 466 -11.43 -16.18 45.37
C SER A 466 -12.85 -16.74 45.51
N THR A 467 -12.95 -17.83 46.28
CA THR A 467 -14.20 -18.35 46.83
C THR A 467 -14.61 -17.45 47.99
N SER A 468 -15.78 -16.82 47.88
CA SER A 468 -16.37 -15.99 48.93
C SER A 468 -16.92 -16.85 50.07
N THR A 469 -16.65 -16.44 51.31
CA THR A 469 -17.50 -16.79 52.45
C THR A 469 -17.63 -15.58 53.34
N GLU A 470 -18.84 -15.02 53.37
CA GLU A 470 -19.26 -13.92 54.23
C GLU A 470 -19.36 -14.37 55.68
N THR A 471 -18.93 -13.52 56.60
CA THR A 471 -19.61 -13.34 57.90
C THR A 471 -19.39 -11.90 58.36
N GLY A 472 -20.49 -11.14 58.47
CA GLY A 472 -20.49 -9.79 59.01
C GLY A 472 -20.48 -9.75 60.54
N THR A 473 -20.12 -8.60 61.11
CA THR A 473 -20.97 -7.69 61.93
C THR A 473 -20.08 -6.55 62.52
N PRO A 474 -20.57 -5.29 62.64
CA PRO A 474 -19.84 -4.09 63.11
C PRO A 474 -20.02 -3.89 64.65
N PRO A 475 -19.63 -2.78 65.37
CA PRO A 475 -19.53 -1.36 64.96
C PRO A 475 -18.47 -0.48 65.68
N GLY A 476 -18.41 0.82 65.33
CA GLY A 476 -17.78 1.84 66.18
C GLY A 476 -17.48 3.19 65.52
N SER A 477 -18.37 4.16 65.74
CA SER A 477 -18.28 5.59 65.42
C SER A 477 -17.11 6.33 66.08
N THR A 478 -16.53 7.37 65.44
CA THR A 478 -16.66 8.81 65.79
C THR A 478 -15.59 9.68 65.10
N ASP A 479 -16.10 10.66 64.36
CA ASP A 479 -15.77 12.10 64.34
C ASP A 479 -14.34 12.68 64.35
N SER A 480 -14.22 13.64 63.43
CA SER A 480 -13.60 14.97 63.56
C SER A 480 -12.13 15.18 63.18
N ALA A 481 -12.02 15.73 61.96
CA ALA A 481 -11.18 16.85 61.51
C ALA A 481 -10.20 17.49 62.52
N THR A 482 -8.96 17.69 62.06
CA THR A 482 -8.23 18.96 62.24
C THR A 482 -6.99 19.01 61.33
N LEU A 483 -6.93 20.02 60.46
CA LEU A 483 -5.69 20.63 59.94
C LEU A 483 -5.14 21.61 61.00
N PRO A 484 -3.82 21.87 61.03
CA PRO A 484 -3.26 23.06 60.37
C PRO A 484 -1.92 22.74 59.66
N ASP A 485 -1.64 23.23 58.45
CA ASP A 485 -1.16 24.56 58.03
C ASP A 485 0.27 24.96 58.46
N SER A 486 1.04 25.30 57.42
CA SER A 486 2.10 26.31 57.30
C SER A 486 3.56 26.06 57.75
N THR A 487 4.42 26.14 56.72
CA THR A 487 5.64 26.97 56.60
C THR A 487 6.99 26.50 57.17
N GLY A 488 8.01 26.56 56.31
CA GLY A 488 9.41 26.48 56.69
C GLY A 488 10.36 26.46 55.49
N SER A 489 10.66 27.63 54.94
CA SER A 489 11.65 27.91 53.89
C SER A 489 13.07 27.43 54.24
N GLY A 490 13.86 27.06 53.23
CA GLY A 490 15.29 26.86 53.38
C GLY A 490 16.02 26.58 52.06
N ALA A 491 16.46 27.65 51.40
CA ALA A 491 17.40 27.58 50.29
C ALA A 491 18.81 27.18 50.79
N GLY A 492 19.51 26.35 50.03
CA GLY A 492 20.90 25.98 50.29
C GLY A 492 21.53 25.31 49.09
N ALA A 493 22.16 26.10 48.23
CA ALA A 493 23.02 25.64 47.15
C ALA A 493 24.39 25.20 47.72
N ALA A 494 24.91 24.06 47.26
CA ALA A 494 26.33 23.75 47.27
C ALA A 494 26.64 22.68 46.19
N ASN A 495 27.39 23.09 45.17
CA ASN A 495 28.13 22.25 44.23
C ASN A 495 29.57 22.00 44.78
N PHE A 496 30.28 21.05 44.14
CA PHE A 496 31.65 20.54 44.39
C PHE A 496 31.68 19.37 45.40
N GLU A 497 32.26 18.20 45.14
CA GLU A 497 33.44 17.88 44.34
C GLU A 497 33.53 16.42 43.88
N ASN A 498 34.18 16.23 42.72
CA ASN A 498 34.64 14.96 42.18
C ASN A 498 35.75 14.34 43.05
N GLY A 499 35.65 13.05 43.32
CA GLY A 499 36.72 12.24 43.90
C GLY A 499 36.54 10.76 43.62
N ARG A 500 36.91 10.31 42.41
CA ARG A 500 37.05 8.88 42.10
C ARG A 500 38.53 8.54 41.91
N THR A 501 39.06 7.88 42.94
CA THR A 501 40.39 7.28 43.01
C THR A 501 40.47 6.03 42.12
N LEU A 502 41.56 5.96 41.37
CA LEU A 502 42.02 4.81 40.60
C LEU A 502 42.56 3.74 41.56
N VAL A 503 42.09 2.49 41.44
CA VAL A 503 42.84 1.31 41.88
C VAL A 503 42.79 0.26 40.76
N SER A 504 43.99 -0.03 40.26
CA SER A 504 44.37 -1.03 39.27
C SER A 504 44.27 -2.47 39.79
N SER A 505 44.00 -3.39 38.87
CA SER A 505 43.96 -4.86 39.02
C SER A 505 45.12 -5.49 39.80
N PRO A 506 44.90 -6.73 40.24
CA PRO A 506 45.81 -7.78 39.80
C PRO A 506 45.12 -9.09 39.36
N GLY A 507 45.68 -9.70 38.32
CA GLY A 507 46.01 -11.14 38.32
C GLY A 507 44.94 -12.12 37.85
N ALA A 508 45.23 -12.74 36.70
CA ALA A 508 44.56 -13.92 36.17
C ALA A 508 44.58 -15.11 37.15
N ALA A 509 43.43 -15.74 37.33
CA ALA A 509 43.30 -17.11 37.82
C ALA A 509 42.25 -17.83 36.98
N ALA A 510 42.66 -18.95 36.39
CA ALA A 510 41.81 -19.87 35.65
C ALA A 510 40.72 -20.44 36.59
N GLY A 511 39.46 -20.12 36.30
CA GLY A 511 38.29 -20.66 36.99
C GLY A 511 37.45 -21.46 36.00
N SER A 512 37.33 -22.76 36.26
CA SER A 512 36.51 -23.74 35.56
C SER A 512 35.03 -23.34 35.53
N PHE A 513 34.48 -23.15 34.32
CA PHE A 513 33.04 -23.10 34.11
C PHE A 513 32.46 -24.51 34.18
N GLU A 514 32.03 -24.93 35.37
CA GLU A 514 31.10 -26.05 35.51
C GLU A 514 29.67 -25.51 35.36
N ASP A 515 29.22 -25.36 34.10
CA ASP A 515 27.82 -25.07 33.79
C ASP A 515 27.08 -26.40 33.49
N PRO A 516 26.07 -26.80 34.28
CA PRO A 516 25.33 -28.05 34.07
C PRO A 516 24.63 -28.15 32.70
N LEU A 517 24.42 -27.02 32.01
CA LEU A 517 23.89 -26.99 30.63
C LEU A 517 24.88 -27.57 29.60
N VAL A 518 26.18 -27.31 29.77
CA VAL A 518 27.25 -27.75 28.85
C VAL A 518 27.46 -29.26 28.96
N ARG A 519 27.26 -29.85 30.14
CA ARG A 519 27.40 -31.31 30.35
C ARG A 519 26.22 -32.11 29.78
N SER A 520 25.02 -31.52 29.78
CA SER A 520 23.81 -32.20 29.28
C SER A 520 23.68 -32.11 27.76
N TYR A 521 24.01 -30.96 27.16
CA TYR A 521 23.76 -30.72 25.73
C TYR A 521 25.02 -30.56 24.87
N GLY A 522 26.22 -30.47 25.48
CA GLY A 522 27.48 -30.35 24.76
C GLY A 522 27.71 -31.43 23.69
N PRO A 523 27.52 -32.73 23.99
CA PRO A 523 27.65 -33.79 23.00
C PRO A 523 26.62 -33.69 21.85
N VAL A 524 25.41 -33.19 22.14
CA VAL A 524 24.35 -33.00 21.14
C VAL A 524 24.68 -31.84 20.21
N ILE A 525 25.17 -30.73 20.75
CA ILE A 525 25.58 -29.54 19.99
C ILE A 525 26.78 -29.88 19.11
N ILE A 526 27.79 -30.59 19.63
CA ILE A 526 28.95 -31.04 18.85
C ILE A 526 28.52 -32.03 17.76
N GLY A 527 27.56 -32.93 18.05
CA GLY A 527 26.98 -33.86 17.08
C GLY A 527 26.25 -33.13 15.93
N LEU A 528 25.45 -32.11 16.24
CA LEU A 528 24.75 -31.29 15.25
C LEU A 528 25.71 -30.47 14.39
N LEU A 529 26.76 -29.89 14.99
CA LEU A 529 27.80 -29.17 14.23
C LEU A 529 28.55 -30.11 13.28
N ALA A 530 28.94 -31.30 13.74
CA ALA A 530 29.59 -32.30 12.89
C ALA A 530 28.68 -32.77 11.75
N GLY A 531 27.38 -32.95 12.02
CA GLY A 531 26.37 -33.28 11.01
C GLY A 531 26.25 -32.20 9.94
N ASN A 532 26.12 -30.93 10.33
CA ASN A 532 26.04 -29.80 9.40
C ASN A 532 27.31 -29.62 8.56
N LEU A 533 28.48 -29.85 9.16
CA LEU A 533 29.76 -29.81 8.45
C LEU A 533 29.87 -30.93 7.40
N LEU A 534 29.42 -32.15 7.71
CA LEU A 534 29.41 -33.25 6.74
C LEU A 534 28.42 -33.01 5.59
N LEU A 535 27.28 -32.41 5.89
CA LEU A 535 26.26 -32.06 4.91
C LEU A 535 26.76 -30.98 3.94
N THR A 536 27.42 -29.94 4.46
CA THR A 536 28.04 -28.89 3.64
C THR A 536 29.19 -29.43 2.79
N MET A 537 30.08 -30.26 3.35
CA MET A 537 31.16 -30.90 2.58
C MET A 537 30.62 -31.80 1.47
N SER A 538 29.50 -32.51 1.71
CA SER A 538 28.84 -33.34 0.70
C SER A 538 28.24 -32.49 -0.43
N LEU A 539 27.57 -31.39 -0.10
CA LEU A 539 27.01 -30.46 -1.10
C LEU A 539 28.10 -29.80 -1.96
N ILE A 540 29.24 -29.44 -1.36
CA ILE A 540 30.40 -28.91 -2.09
C ILE A 540 30.95 -29.98 -3.04
N ALA A 541 31.07 -31.23 -2.60
CA ALA A 541 31.51 -32.33 -3.47
C ALA A 541 30.55 -32.56 -4.66
N PHE A 542 29.23 -32.49 -4.45
CA PHE A 542 28.24 -32.58 -5.53
C PHE A 542 28.32 -31.40 -6.50
N ALA A 543 28.54 -30.18 -6.00
CA ALA A 543 28.72 -29.00 -6.84
C ALA A 543 29.97 -29.10 -7.72
N VAL A 544 31.10 -29.56 -7.15
CA VAL A 544 32.34 -29.78 -7.89
C VAL A 544 32.17 -30.90 -8.93
N MET A 545 31.51 -32.01 -8.60
CA MET A 545 31.23 -33.09 -9.56
C MET A 545 30.30 -32.63 -10.69
N ALA A 546 29.29 -31.79 -10.41
CA ALA A 546 28.41 -31.21 -11.42
C ALA A 546 29.16 -30.23 -12.35
N TRP A 547 30.11 -29.46 -11.79
CA TRP A 547 30.97 -28.57 -12.56
C TRP A 547 31.93 -29.34 -13.48
N ILE A 548 32.56 -30.42 -12.99
CA ILE A 548 33.42 -31.30 -13.79
C ILE A 548 32.63 -32.01 -14.90
N ARG A 549 31.39 -32.46 -14.62
CA ARG A 549 30.50 -33.05 -15.64
C ARG A 549 30.12 -32.06 -16.75
N ARG A 550 29.90 -30.79 -16.42
CA ARG A 550 29.64 -29.72 -17.43
C ARG A 550 30.88 -29.32 -18.22
N GLY A 551 32.08 -29.45 -17.65
CA GLY A 551 33.35 -29.19 -18.33
C GLY A 551 33.74 -30.21 -19.41
N SER A 552 33.17 -31.42 -19.38
CA SER A 552 33.57 -32.50 -20.31
C SER A 552 32.77 -32.57 -21.63
N SER A 553 31.73 -31.74 -21.82
CA SER A 553 30.90 -31.76 -23.06
C SER A 553 31.27 -30.70 -24.11
N LYS A 554 32.40 -29.99 -23.96
CA LYS A 554 32.91 -29.05 -24.97
C LYS A 554 34.19 -29.53 -25.63
N LYS A 555 34.16 -30.69 -26.28
CA LYS A 555 35.08 -31.03 -27.38
C LYS A 555 34.38 -31.97 -28.37
N GLN A 556 33.69 -31.38 -29.35
CA GLN A 556 33.63 -31.79 -30.77
C GLN A 556 32.42 -31.14 -31.43
N HIS A 557 32.65 -30.07 -32.21
CA HIS A 557 32.28 -30.03 -33.63
C HIS A 557 32.63 -28.66 -34.21
N ALA A 558 33.78 -28.63 -34.89
CA ALA A 558 34.10 -27.62 -35.88
C ALA A 558 33.41 -28.02 -37.20
N GLY A 559 32.77 -27.03 -37.84
CA GLY A 559 32.59 -26.93 -39.30
C GLY A 559 31.34 -27.56 -39.91
N ARG A 560 30.37 -26.71 -40.29
CA ARG A 560 29.89 -26.63 -41.69
C ARG A 560 29.03 -25.38 -41.90
N VAL A 561 29.47 -24.52 -42.81
CA VAL A 561 28.68 -23.45 -43.43
C VAL A 561 27.68 -24.10 -44.39
N ILE A 562 26.41 -23.70 -44.35
CA ILE A 562 25.39 -24.04 -45.34
C ILE A 562 24.70 -22.74 -45.78
N ASP A 563 24.91 -22.38 -47.03
CA ASP A 563 24.20 -21.30 -47.74
C ASP A 563 22.71 -21.65 -47.93
N PRO A 564 21.79 -20.69 -47.85
CA PRO A 564 20.39 -20.91 -48.22
C PRO A 564 20.24 -20.95 -49.75
N HIS A 565 19.90 -22.13 -50.26
CA HIS A 565 19.45 -22.34 -51.64
C HIS A 565 18.06 -21.70 -51.86
N TYR A 566 18.00 -20.70 -52.73
CA TYR A 566 16.77 -20.15 -53.32
C TYR A 566 16.42 -20.95 -54.59
N VAL A 567 15.18 -21.47 -54.66
CA VAL A 567 14.63 -22.13 -55.85
C VAL A 567 13.54 -21.24 -56.45
N PRO A 568 13.67 -20.77 -57.72
CA PRO A 568 12.73 -19.85 -58.33
C PRO A 568 11.49 -20.56 -58.89
N VAL A 569 10.30 -20.03 -58.62
CA VAL A 569 9.05 -20.43 -59.28
C VAL A 569 8.87 -19.58 -60.55
N LYS A 570 8.64 -20.28 -61.67
CA LYS A 570 8.42 -19.70 -63.00
C LYS A 570 7.13 -18.88 -63.09
N THR A 571 7.23 -17.81 -63.85
CA THR A 571 6.23 -16.80 -64.19
C THR A 571 5.07 -17.33 -65.05
N ALA A 572 3.89 -16.72 -64.86
CA ALA A 572 2.88 -16.58 -65.90
C ALA A 572 2.82 -15.11 -66.30
N SER A 573 3.02 -14.86 -67.59
CA SER A 573 3.06 -13.57 -68.28
C SER A 573 1.65 -13.02 -68.56
N SER A 574 1.48 -11.71 -68.42
CA SER A 574 0.67 -10.91 -69.36
C SER A 574 1.05 -9.43 -69.28
N ASP A 575 1.63 -8.97 -70.38
CA ASP A 575 1.77 -7.62 -70.94
C ASP A 575 1.01 -6.45 -70.27
N TYR A 576 1.68 -5.31 -70.04
CA TYR A 576 1.69 -4.17 -70.97
C TYR A 576 2.54 -2.98 -70.43
N LYS A 577 3.54 -2.64 -71.23
CA LYS A 577 4.18 -1.33 -71.54
C LYS A 577 4.32 -0.24 -70.47
N GLU A 578 5.60 0.03 -70.22
CA GLU A 578 6.21 1.21 -69.63
C GLU A 578 6.34 2.33 -70.70
N GLU A 579 5.89 3.55 -70.38
CA GLU A 579 6.38 4.78 -71.02
C GLU A 579 6.99 5.66 -69.91
N GLY A 580 8.30 5.88 -70.03
CA GLY A 580 9.05 6.75 -69.14
C GLY A 580 8.84 8.23 -69.46
N TYR A 581 8.97 9.07 -68.45
CA TYR A 581 9.38 10.45 -68.63
C TYR A 581 10.38 10.88 -67.55
N SER A 582 11.27 11.74 -68.01
CA SER A 582 12.58 12.11 -67.51
C SER A 582 12.59 13.17 -66.40
N ASN A 583 13.67 13.11 -65.61
CA ASN A 583 14.53 14.19 -65.09
C ASN A 583 13.97 15.53 -64.57
N ALA A 584 14.57 15.88 -63.43
CA ALA A 584 14.91 17.22 -62.92
C ALA A 584 13.80 18.04 -62.27
N TYR A 585 13.95 18.35 -60.97
CA TYR A 585 14.31 19.70 -60.52
C TYR A 585 14.70 19.72 -59.04
N SER A 586 15.85 20.32 -58.78
CA SER A 586 16.37 20.73 -57.48
C SER A 586 15.71 22.03 -57.00
N LYS A 587 15.30 22.12 -55.72
CA LYS A 587 15.90 23.01 -54.69
C LYS A 587 14.99 23.17 -53.46
N PRO A 588 15.58 23.44 -52.28
CA PRO A 588 14.89 23.60 -51.00
C PRO A 588 14.52 25.06 -50.73
N TYR A 589 13.58 25.29 -49.80
CA TYR A 589 13.51 26.52 -49.02
C TYR A 589 13.32 26.18 -47.54
N ALA A 590 14.23 26.73 -46.74
CA ALA A 590 14.04 26.99 -45.33
C ALA A 590 13.55 28.45 -45.19
N LEU A 591 12.60 28.65 -44.27
CA LEU A 591 12.59 29.69 -43.25
C LEU A 591 11.69 29.22 -42.11
#